data_AF-A0A7K4GJX8-F1
#
_entry.id   AF-A0A7K4GJX8-F1
#
_cell.length_a   1.000
_cell.length_b   1.000
_cell.length_c   1.000
_cell.angle_alpha   90.00
_cell.angle_beta   90.00
_cell.angle_gamma   90.00
#
_symmetry.space_group_name_H-M   'P 1'
#
loop_
_entity.id
_entity.type
_entity.pdbx_description
1 polymer ?
#
loop_
_entity_poly.entity_id
_entity_poly.type
_entity_poly.pdbx_seq_one_letter_code
_entity_poly.pdbx_strand_id
1 'polypeptide(L)'
;MPEFEEEVLSLLRKIDEKLDKILGPNSSKAESANSTTPTGEKYVKPSRVVEKQEEKERAKEKPPVEGRRICPACGGTSFNTEEDKSQVLFQQSGIKIFAKRYICKNCGTAA
;
A
#
# COMPACT_ATOMS: atom_id res chain seq x y z
N MET A 1 -6.62 18.01 40.91
CA MET A 1 -7.07 17.52 39.59
C MET A 1 -6.91 16.01 39.61
N PRO A 2 -7.86 15.21 39.11
CA PRO A 2 -7.63 13.77 38.92
C PRO A 2 -6.40 13.57 38.02
N GLU A 3 -5.50 12.65 38.37
CA GLU A 3 -4.21 12.41 37.69
C GLU A 3 -4.36 12.29 36.16
N PHE A 4 -5.48 11.72 35.71
CA PHE A 4 -5.85 11.62 34.29
C PHE A 4 -5.92 12.99 33.58
N GLU A 5 -6.48 14.01 34.21
CA GLU A 5 -6.56 15.35 33.63
C GLU A 5 -5.16 15.97 33.46
N GLU A 6 -4.23 15.68 34.36
CA GLU A 6 -2.84 16.15 34.27
C GLU A 6 -2.09 15.48 33.11
N GLU A 7 -2.31 14.18 32.90
CA GLU A 7 -1.77 13.44 31.75
C GLU A 7 -2.33 13.96 30.42
N VAL A 8 -3.63 14.21 30.35
CA VAL A 8 -4.30 14.76 29.15
C VAL A 8 -3.75 16.16 28.82
N LEU A 9 -3.61 17.02 29.83
CA LEU A 9 -3.03 18.35 29.65
C LEU A 9 -1.56 18.29 29.22
N SER A 10 -0.80 17.34 29.75
CA SER A 10 0.59 17.08 29.35
C SER A 10 0.69 16.63 27.89
N LEU A 11 -0.24 15.77 27.45
CA LEU A 11 -0.29 15.30 26.07
C LEU A 11 -0.65 16.44 25.10
N LEU A 12 -1.64 17.27 25.44
CA LEU A 12 -2.06 18.40 24.63
C LEU A 12 -0.92 19.40 24.42
N ARG A 13 -0.18 19.77 25.48
CA ARG A 13 1.00 20.65 25.35
C ARG A 13 2.07 20.07 24.44
N LYS A 14 2.33 18.76 24.51
CA LYS A 14 3.30 18.10 23.62
C LYS A 14 2.87 18.11 22.16
N ILE A 15 1.56 18.13 21.88
CA ILE A 15 1.03 18.25 20.53
C ILE A 15 1.25 19.68 20.03
N ASP A 16 0.92 20.69 20.82
CA ASP A 16 1.11 22.10 20.46
C ASP A 16 2.59 22.41 20.16
N GLU A 17 3.52 21.96 21.01
CA GLU A 17 4.97 22.12 20.76
C GLU A 17 5.44 21.46 19.45
N LYS A 18 4.81 20.36 19.05
CA LYS A 18 5.12 19.69 17.78
C LYS A 18 4.55 20.45 16.60
N LEU A 19 3.35 21.00 16.74
CA LEU A 19 2.72 21.82 15.71
C LEU A 19 3.51 23.11 15.48
N ASP A 20 3.99 23.77 16.53
CA ASP A 20 4.84 24.97 16.41
C ASP A 20 6.17 24.68 15.69
N LYS A 21 6.75 23.49 15.88
CA LYS A 21 7.97 23.08 15.15
C LYS A 21 7.72 22.83 13.66
N ILE A 22 6.51 22.43 13.29
CA ILE A 22 6.11 22.18 11.91
C ILE A 22 5.68 23.49 11.22
N LEU A 23 4.99 24.36 11.95
CA LEU A 23 4.39 25.59 11.45
C LEU A 23 5.29 26.82 11.63
N GLY A 24 6.37 26.70 12.39
CA GLY A 24 7.37 27.75 12.58
C GLY A 24 7.95 28.28 11.27
N PRO A 25 8.62 29.45 11.29
CA PRO A 25 8.78 30.40 10.18
C PRO A 25 9.57 29.91 8.95
N ASN A 26 9.94 28.64 8.88
CA ASN A 26 10.58 28.03 7.72
C ASN A 26 9.58 27.69 6.59
N SER A 27 8.28 27.95 6.78
CA SER A 27 7.23 27.72 5.78
C SER A 27 6.85 28.96 4.95
N SER A 28 7.52 30.10 5.14
CA SER A 28 7.14 31.37 4.51
C SER A 28 8.32 32.10 3.87
N LYS A 29 8.78 31.66 2.70
CA LYS A 29 9.41 32.56 1.72
C LYS A 29 9.08 32.14 0.29
N ALA A 30 7.84 32.41 -0.10
CA ALA A 30 7.46 32.55 -1.50
C ALA A 30 7.76 33.99 -1.93
N GLU A 31 8.89 34.21 -2.61
CA GLU A 31 9.09 35.39 -3.45
C GLU A 31 9.46 34.94 -4.86
N SER A 32 8.63 35.40 -5.79
CA SER A 32 8.76 35.32 -7.23
C SER A 32 9.91 36.22 -7.70
N ALA A 33 10.87 35.66 -8.44
CA ALA A 33 11.78 36.44 -9.29
C ALA A 33 12.34 35.57 -10.42
N ASN A 34 12.25 36.10 -11.63
CA ASN A 34 12.64 35.48 -12.90
C ASN A 34 14.16 35.28 -13.06
N SER A 35 14.46 34.30 -13.92
CA SER A 35 15.60 34.22 -14.85
C SER A 35 16.92 33.59 -14.38
N THR A 36 17.41 32.72 -15.29
CA THR A 36 18.82 32.37 -15.57
C THR A 36 19.42 31.17 -14.82
N THR A 37 19.40 30.00 -15.48
CA THR A 37 20.43 28.93 -15.35
C THR A 37 21.79 29.46 -15.80
N PRO A 38 22.97 28.95 -15.38
CA PRO A 38 23.31 27.54 -15.04
C PRO A 38 24.15 27.42 -13.73
N THR A 39 24.34 26.28 -13.08
CA THR A 39 25.33 25.22 -13.41
C THR A 39 25.36 24.28 -12.19
N GLY A 40 25.49 22.97 -12.41
CA GLY A 40 26.17 22.06 -11.49
C GLY A 40 25.55 21.80 -10.11
N GLU A 41 24.59 20.88 -10.07
CA GLU A 41 24.49 19.78 -9.09
C GLU A 41 23.08 19.20 -9.23
N LYS A 42 22.97 17.87 -9.39
CA LYS A 42 21.72 17.18 -9.72
C LYS A 42 20.76 17.22 -8.53
N TYR A 43 20.08 18.34 -8.34
CA TYR A 43 18.98 18.46 -7.40
C TYR A 43 17.78 17.70 -7.95
N VAL A 44 17.58 16.47 -7.47
CA VAL A 44 16.40 15.67 -7.78
C VAL A 44 15.24 16.24 -6.98
N LYS A 45 14.24 16.82 -7.65
CA LYS A 45 12.98 17.25 -7.01
C LYS A 45 12.39 16.07 -6.20
N PRO A 46 12.02 16.26 -4.93
CA PRO A 46 11.40 15.22 -4.10
C PRO A 46 10.17 14.57 -4.73
N SER A 47 9.42 15.34 -5.55
CA SER A 47 8.27 14.86 -6.32
C SER A 47 8.60 13.66 -7.23
N ARG A 48 9.83 13.62 -7.76
CA ARG A 48 10.31 12.56 -8.64
C ARG A 48 10.72 11.29 -7.88
N VAL A 49 10.92 11.39 -6.57
CA VAL A 49 11.21 10.26 -5.67
C VAL A 49 9.90 9.57 -5.27
N VAL A 50 8.84 10.35 -5.03
CA VAL A 50 7.49 9.84 -4.72
C VAL A 50 6.88 9.12 -5.92
N GLU A 51 6.94 9.70 -7.13
CA GLU A 51 6.46 9.04 -8.35
C GLU A 51 7.20 7.70 -8.61
N LYS A 52 8.50 7.64 -8.33
CA LYS A 52 9.29 6.39 -8.44
C LYS A 52 8.98 5.37 -7.35
N GLN A 53 8.44 5.78 -6.20
CA GLN A 53 8.03 4.87 -5.13
C GLN A 53 6.62 4.32 -5.40
N GLU A 54 5.68 5.17 -5.82
CA GLU A 54 4.32 4.73 -6.20
C GLU A 54 4.33 3.77 -7.40
N GLU A 55 5.22 3.98 -8.38
CA GLU A 55 5.38 3.06 -9.52
C GLU A 55 5.96 1.69 -9.11
N LYS A 56 6.83 1.67 -8.09
CA LYS A 56 7.39 0.43 -7.52
C LYS A 56 6.41 -0.34 -6.63
N GLU A 57 5.49 0.35 -5.95
CA GLU A 57 4.42 -0.28 -5.17
C GLU A 57 3.31 -0.82 -6.06
N ARG A 58 2.89 -0.09 -7.10
CA ARG A 58 1.96 -0.60 -8.12
C ARG A 58 2.50 -1.81 -8.90
N ALA A 59 3.82 -1.92 -9.04
CA ALA A 59 4.46 -3.07 -9.67
C ALA A 59 4.55 -4.32 -8.77
N LYS A 60 4.38 -4.17 -7.44
CA LYS A 60 4.36 -5.29 -6.49
C LYS A 60 2.96 -5.81 -6.17
N GLU A 61 1.93 -4.98 -6.33
CA GLU A 61 0.55 -5.32 -5.92
C GLU A 61 -0.29 -6.07 -6.95
N LYS A 62 0.21 -6.26 -8.18
CA LYS A 62 -0.41 -7.19 -9.11
C LYS A 62 0.37 -8.50 -9.03
N PRO A 63 -0.13 -9.56 -8.37
CA PRO A 63 0.30 -10.89 -8.77
C PRO A 63 0.12 -10.95 -10.30
N PRO A 64 1.11 -11.48 -11.03
CA PRO A 64 1.08 -11.51 -12.49
C PRO A 64 -0.29 -12.04 -12.88
N VAL A 65 -1.01 -11.28 -13.73
CA VAL A 65 -2.29 -11.72 -14.29
C VAL A 65 -2.01 -13.10 -14.84
N GLU A 66 -2.46 -14.11 -14.10
CA GLU A 66 -2.14 -15.49 -14.37
C GLU A 66 -2.53 -15.70 -15.82
N GLY A 67 -1.55 -16.03 -16.66
CA GLY A 67 -1.81 -16.35 -18.06
C GLY A 67 -2.99 -17.30 -18.10
N ARG A 68 -3.92 -17.12 -19.06
CA ARG A 68 -5.19 -17.87 -19.13
C ARG A 68 -4.95 -19.30 -18.67
N ARG A 69 -5.42 -19.66 -17.48
CA ARG A 69 -5.24 -21.02 -16.95
C ARG A 69 -5.90 -21.96 -17.97
N ILE A 70 -5.16 -22.97 -18.41
CA ILE A 70 -5.64 -24.00 -19.34
C ILE A 70 -5.72 -25.30 -18.55
N CYS A 71 -6.86 -25.98 -18.60
CA CYS A 71 -7.02 -27.25 -17.93
C CYS A 71 -6.12 -28.29 -18.60
N PRO A 72 -5.24 -28.99 -17.85
CA PRO A 72 -4.34 -29.98 -18.43
C PRO A 72 -5.09 -31.20 -18.99
N ALA A 73 -6.30 -31.48 -18.50
CA ALA A 73 -7.09 -32.65 -18.92
C ALA A 73 -7.90 -32.40 -20.21
N CYS A 74 -8.45 -31.20 -20.40
CA CYS A 74 -9.39 -30.94 -21.50
C CYS A 74 -9.10 -29.67 -22.31
N GLY A 75 -8.04 -28.94 -22.00
CA GLY A 75 -7.69 -27.68 -22.69
C GLY A 75 -8.66 -26.52 -22.42
N GLY A 76 -9.64 -26.70 -21.54
CA GLY A 76 -10.64 -25.68 -21.23
C GLY A 76 -10.04 -24.52 -20.45
N THR A 77 -10.49 -23.30 -20.73
CA THR A 77 -10.04 -22.08 -20.03
C THR A 77 -11.03 -21.61 -18.96
N SER A 78 -12.10 -22.37 -18.73
CA SER A 78 -13.21 -22.01 -17.85
C SER A 78 -13.11 -22.79 -16.54
N PHE A 79 -12.97 -22.07 -15.42
CA PHE A 79 -12.81 -22.64 -14.08
C PHE A 79 -13.84 -22.08 -13.11
N ASN A 80 -14.30 -22.92 -12.19
CA ASN A 80 -14.97 -22.52 -10.95
C ASN A 80 -13.92 -22.33 -9.86
N THR A 81 -14.17 -21.37 -8.98
CA THR A 81 -13.34 -21.12 -7.79
C THR A 81 -14.13 -21.53 -6.57
N GLU A 82 -13.60 -22.48 -5.79
CA GLU A 82 -14.19 -22.95 -4.54
C GLU A 82 -13.18 -22.79 -3.40
N GLU A 83 -13.67 -22.55 -2.19
CA GLU A 83 -12.82 -22.42 -1.01
C GLU A 83 -12.54 -23.80 -0.40
N ASP A 84 -11.26 -24.13 -0.24
CA ASP A 84 -10.81 -25.37 0.39
C ASP A 84 -10.71 -25.17 1.91
N LYS A 85 -11.77 -25.57 2.61
CA LYS A 85 -11.84 -25.49 4.08
C LYS A 85 -10.80 -26.34 4.81
N SER A 86 -10.12 -27.25 4.12
CA SER A 86 -9.07 -28.08 4.71
C SER A 86 -7.75 -27.33 4.85
N GLN A 87 -7.51 -26.31 4.03
CA GLN A 87 -6.26 -25.56 4.02
C GLN A 87 -6.49 -24.10 4.44
N VAL A 88 -6.12 -23.80 5.69
CA VAL A 88 -6.13 -22.42 6.21
C VAL A 88 -4.81 -21.75 5.85
N LEU A 89 -4.86 -20.70 5.04
CA LEU A 89 -3.69 -19.92 4.66
C LEU A 89 -3.30 -18.92 5.75
N PHE A 90 -4.31 -18.32 6.38
CA PHE A 90 -4.11 -17.26 7.35
C PHE A 90 -5.24 -17.19 8.36
N GLN A 91 -4.91 -16.85 9.59
CA GLN A 91 -5.89 -16.68 10.66
C GLN A 91 -5.54 -15.42 11.47
N GLN A 92 -6.48 -14.47 11.53
CA GLN A 92 -6.38 -13.28 12.38
C GLN A 92 -7.73 -12.99 13.03
N SER A 93 -7.70 -12.67 14.33
CA SER A 93 -8.87 -12.22 15.10
C SER A 93 -10.11 -13.13 14.95
N GLY A 94 -9.90 -14.45 14.85
CA GLY A 94 -10.97 -15.44 14.72
C GLY A 94 -11.49 -15.67 13.29
N ILE A 95 -11.05 -14.89 12.30
CA ILE A 95 -11.40 -15.08 10.88
C ILE A 95 -10.34 -15.96 10.23
N LYS A 96 -10.80 -17.04 9.58
CA LYS A 96 -9.95 -17.98 8.82
C LYS A 96 -10.05 -17.67 7.34
N ILE A 97 -8.91 -17.47 6.69
CA ILE A 97 -8.80 -17.35 5.23
C ILE A 97 -8.37 -18.71 4.69
N PHE A 98 -9.21 -19.29 3.84
CA PHE A 98 -8.98 -20.59 3.24
C PHE A 98 -8.31 -20.48 1.86
N ALA A 99 -7.61 -21.53 1.46
CA ALA A 99 -7.06 -21.62 0.11
C ALA A 99 -8.19 -21.71 -0.92
N LYS A 100 -7.94 -21.22 -2.14
CA LYS A 100 -8.87 -21.35 -3.25
C LYS A 100 -8.45 -22.52 -4.14
N ARG A 101 -9.40 -23.39 -4.43
CA ARG A 101 -9.28 -24.49 -5.39
C ARG A 101 -9.99 -24.13 -6.68
N TYR A 102 -9.37 -24.45 -7.81
CA TYR A 102 -9.90 -24.15 -9.13
C TYR A 102 -10.32 -25.44 -9.82
N ILE A 103 -11.60 -25.56 -10.16
CA ILE A 103 -12.17 -26.77 -10.77
C ILE A 103 -12.56 -26.44 -12.21
N CYS A 104 -12.06 -27.21 -13.19
CA CYS A 104 -12.41 -26.99 -14.58
C CYS A 104 -13.91 -27.23 -14.80
N LYS A 105 -14.61 -26.28 -15.42
CA LYS A 105 -16.05 -26.42 -15.73
C LYS A 105 -16.35 -27.51 -16.76
N ASN A 106 -15.39 -27.82 -17.64
CA ASN A 106 -15.61 -28.76 -18.74
C ASN A 106 -15.43 -30.22 -18.32
N CYS A 107 -14.45 -30.52 -17.46
CA CYS A 107 -14.12 -31.90 -17.09
C CYS A 107 -14.12 -32.18 -15.58
N GLY A 108 -14.34 -31.16 -14.73
CA GLY A 108 -14.37 -31.32 -13.27
C GLY A 108 -12.99 -31.56 -12.63
N THR A 109 -11.91 -31.58 -13.40
CA THR A 109 -10.56 -31.76 -12.86
C THR A 109 -10.08 -30.49 -12.15
N ALA A 110 -9.51 -30.65 -10.96
CA ALA A 110 -8.88 -29.56 -10.25
C ALA A 110 -7.53 -29.20 -10.90
N ALA A 111 -7.29 -27.90 -11.07
CA ALA A 111 -6.03 -27.34 -11.55
C ALA A 111 -5.19 -26.81 -10.38
#